data_AF-A0A256ZFW7-F1
#
_entry.id   AF-A0A256ZFW7-F1
#
_cell.length_a   1.000
_cell.length_b   1.000
_cell.length_c   1.000
_cell.angle_alpha   90.00
_cell.angle_beta   90.00
_cell.angle_gamma   90.00
#
_symmetry.space_group_name_H-M   'P 1'
#
loop_
_entity.id
_entity.type
_entity.pdbx_description
1 polymer ?
#
loop_
_entity_poly.entity_id
_entity_poly.type
_entity_poly.pdbx_seq_one_letter_code
_entity_poly.pdbx_strand_id
1 'polypeptide(L)'
;MNALFSFEKKAYHIVVIDSESMDYGKIMDEMTNASSKGFRKFAIHVISKTKSPQYLEKLRSVIQNNIAYTITVRHHNYSEEEVKKLLSMLKNIPHKVLEK
;
A
#
# COMPACT_ATOMS: atom_id res chain seq x y z
N MET A 1 -18.81 1.35 -0.13
CA MET A 1 -18.29 2.72 -0.35
C MET A 1 -17.41 2.72 -1.57
N ASN A 2 -17.88 3.36 -2.65
CA ASN A 2 -17.06 3.69 -3.82
C ASN A 2 -16.19 4.89 -3.47
N ALA A 3 -14.87 4.74 -3.62
CA ALA A 3 -13.98 5.68 -4.28
C ALA A 3 -12.56 5.40 -3.79
N LEU A 4 -11.74 4.81 -4.65
CA LEU A 4 -10.37 5.30 -4.75
C LEU A 4 -10.48 6.82 -4.86
N PHE A 5 -10.03 7.53 -3.82
CA PHE A 5 -10.21 8.98 -3.75
C PHE A 5 -9.48 9.61 -4.95
N SER A 6 -9.85 10.82 -5.39
CA SER A 6 -9.27 11.42 -6.62
C SER A 6 -7.74 11.48 -6.61
N PHE A 7 -7.12 11.56 -5.43
CA PHE A 7 -5.68 11.53 -5.20
C PHE A 7 -5.02 10.18 -5.55
N GLU A 8 -5.77 9.09 -5.50
CA GLU A 8 -5.30 7.72 -5.74
C GLU A 8 -5.44 7.31 -7.21
N LYS A 9 -6.30 7.95 -8.00
CA LYS A 9 -6.49 7.63 -9.42
C LYS A 9 -5.21 7.71 -10.28
N LYS A 10 -4.20 8.48 -9.84
CA LYS A 10 -2.89 8.61 -10.50
C LYS A 10 -1.75 8.03 -9.65
N ALA A 11 -2.06 7.32 -8.58
CA ALA A 11 -1.07 6.72 -7.71
C ALA A 11 -0.73 5.30 -8.20
N TYR A 12 0.48 4.87 -7.88
CA TYR A 12 0.84 3.46 -7.94
C TYR A 12 0.39 2.80 -6.63
N HIS A 13 -0.35 1.70 -6.72
CA HIS A 13 -0.93 1.04 -5.57
C HIS A 13 -0.02 -0.07 -5.05
N ILE A 14 0.28 -0.07 -3.75
CA ILE A 14 1.03 -1.13 -3.09
C ILE A 14 0.11 -1.75 -2.05
N VAL A 15 -0.30 -2.99 -2.29
CA VAL A 15 -1.14 -3.75 -1.36
C VAL A 15 -0.22 -4.62 -0.51
N VAL A 16 -0.25 -4.44 0.80
CA VAL A 16 0.57 -5.17 1.77
C VAL A 16 -0.36 -6.06 2.58
N ILE A 17 -0.23 -7.38 2.42
CA ILE A 17 -0.96 -8.36 3.21
C ILE A 17 -0.04 -8.79 4.36
N ASP A 18 -0.29 -8.24 5.56
CA ASP A 18 0.62 -8.38 6.70
C ASP A 18 0.24 -9.60 7.56
N SER A 19 0.95 -10.71 7.33
CA SER A 19 0.92 -11.95 8.12
C SER A 19 1.91 -11.94 9.30
N GLU A 20 2.02 -10.80 9.99
CA GLU A 20 2.91 -10.50 11.14
C GLU A 20 4.41 -10.44 10.84
N SER A 21 4.87 -11.14 9.82
CA SER A 21 6.29 -11.30 9.50
C SER A 21 6.69 -10.70 8.15
N MET A 22 5.87 -9.77 7.65
CA MET A 22 6.09 -9.04 6.42
C MET A 22 7.24 -8.06 6.56
N ASP A 23 8.15 -8.05 5.59
CA ASP A 23 9.22 -7.07 5.50
C ASP A 23 8.71 -5.81 4.78
N TYR A 24 8.49 -4.74 5.56
CA TYR A 24 8.03 -3.45 5.05
C TYR A 24 9.11 -2.72 4.24
N GLY A 25 10.38 -3.15 4.26
CA GLY A 25 11.43 -2.66 3.37
C GLY A 25 11.11 -2.87 1.89
N LYS A 26 10.41 -3.95 1.55
CA LYS A 26 9.94 -4.24 0.18
C LYS A 26 9.04 -3.14 -0.40
N ILE A 27 8.38 -2.35 0.46
CA ILE A 27 7.57 -1.21 0.03
C ILE A 27 8.47 -0.14 -0.58
N MET A 28 9.62 0.15 0.03
CA MET A 28 10.57 1.15 -0.50
C MET A 28 11.19 0.69 -1.81
N ASP A 29 11.50 -0.61 -1.93
CA ASP A 29 12.02 -1.18 -3.18
C ASP A 29 10.98 -1.04 -4.31
N GLU A 30 9.72 -1.36 -4.03
CA GLU A 30 8.64 -1.21 -5.02
C GLU A 30 8.38 0.26 -5.36
N MET A 31 8.40 1.15 -4.38
CA MET A 31 8.30 2.59 -4.62
C MET A 31 9.43 3.08 -5.52
N THR A 32 10.66 2.62 -5.30
CA THR A 32 11.83 2.96 -6.13
C THR A 32 11.66 2.41 -7.56
N ASN A 33 11.25 1.15 -7.70
CA ASN A 33 11.01 0.51 -8.99
C ASN A 33 9.87 1.16 -9.80
N ALA A 34 8.80 1.57 -9.12
CA ALA A 34 7.72 2.30 -9.76
C ALA A 34 8.12 3.76 -10.05
N SER A 35 8.98 4.37 -9.23
CA SER A 35 9.47 5.73 -9.49
C SER A 35 10.32 5.83 -10.75
N SER A 36 11.11 4.79 -11.08
CA SER A 36 11.85 4.73 -12.34
C SER A 36 10.93 4.65 -13.57
N LYS A 37 9.68 4.24 -13.38
CA LYS A 37 8.60 4.25 -14.40
C LYS A 37 7.80 5.55 -14.41
N GLY A 38 8.19 6.55 -13.62
CA GLY A 38 7.59 7.89 -13.58
C GLY A 38 6.56 8.12 -12.48
N PHE A 39 6.27 7.13 -11.63
CA PHE A 39 5.32 7.31 -10.53
C PHE A 39 5.93 8.13 -9.37
N ARG A 40 5.17 9.11 -8.86
CA ARG A 40 5.57 9.93 -7.69
C ARG A 40 4.58 9.89 -6.53
N LYS A 41 3.42 9.27 -6.76
CA LYS A 41 2.32 9.13 -5.81
C LYS A 41 2.10 7.66 -5.55
N PHE A 42 2.05 7.27 -4.28
CA PHE A 42 1.90 5.89 -3.85
C PHE A 42 0.74 5.76 -2.87
N ALA A 43 -0.12 4.79 -3.12
CA ALA A 43 -1.21 4.42 -2.23
C ALA A 43 -0.90 3.05 -1.62
N ILE A 44 -0.53 3.05 -0.33
CA ILE A 44 -0.16 1.86 0.42
C ILE A 44 -1.40 1.36 1.16
N HIS A 45 -1.91 0.20 0.77
CA HIS A 45 -3.02 -0.47 1.41
C HIS A 45 -2.48 -1.56 2.33
N VAL A 46 -2.46 -1.32 3.64
CA VAL A 46 -2.06 -2.30 4.64
C VAL A 46 -3.29 -3.09 5.06
N ILE A 47 -3.30 -4.38 4.76
CA ILE A 47 -4.34 -5.32 5.18
C ILE A 47 -3.76 -6.13 6.34
N SER A 48 -4.24 -5.88 7.55
CA SER A 48 -3.76 -6.55 8.76
C SER A 48 -4.85 -6.64 9.82
N LYS A 49 -4.72 -7.64 10.70
CA LYS A 49 -5.47 -7.72 11.97
C LYS A 49 -4.85 -6.82 13.06
N THR A 50 -3.65 -6.31 12.84
CA THR A 50 -2.97 -5.37 13.74
C THR A 50 -3.83 -4.11 13.87
N LYS A 51 -4.10 -3.64 15.08
CA LYS A 51 -4.93 -2.44 15.26
C LYS A 51 -4.18 -1.16 14.85
N SER A 52 -4.93 -0.10 14.60
CA SER A 52 -4.37 1.26 14.59
C SER A 52 -4.03 1.69 16.02
N PRO A 53 -2.90 2.38 16.26
CA PRO A 53 -1.92 2.85 15.28
C PRO A 53 -0.72 1.91 15.07
N GLN A 54 -0.72 0.70 15.63
CA GLN A 54 0.47 -0.17 15.69
C GLN A 54 1.03 -0.53 14.30
N TYR A 55 0.21 -0.59 13.26
CA TYR A 55 0.70 -0.81 11.88
C TYR A 55 1.60 0.33 11.37
N LEU A 56 1.45 1.56 11.89
CA LEU A 56 2.31 2.70 11.53
C LEU A 56 3.75 2.52 11.99
N GLU A 57 3.95 1.80 13.11
CA GLU A 57 5.30 1.49 13.60
C GLU A 57 6.06 0.62 12.61
N LYS A 58 5.38 -0.33 11.96
CA LYS A 58 5.96 -1.16 10.90
C LYS A 58 6.28 -0.33 9.64
N LEU A 59 5.50 0.71 9.37
CA LEU A 59 5.74 1.66 8.29
C LEU A 59 6.72 2.79 8.63
N ARG A 60 7.18 2.89 9.89
CA ARG A 60 8.00 4.03 10.35
C ARG A 60 9.19 4.28 9.43
N SER A 61 9.93 3.23 9.08
CA SER A 61 11.09 3.33 8.20
C SER A 61 10.72 3.86 6.81
N VAL A 62 9.61 3.37 6.25
CA VAL A 62 9.09 3.84 4.94
C VAL A 62 8.74 5.33 5.01
N ILE A 63 8.07 5.76 6.07
CA ILE A 63 7.65 7.16 6.25
C ILE A 63 8.86 8.07 6.47
N GLN A 64 9.77 7.69 7.35
CA GLN A 64 10.94 8.51 7.69
C GLN A 64 11.95 8.61 6.53
N ASN A 65 12.10 7.54 5.76
CA ASN A 65 13.01 7.51 4.60
C ASN A 65 12.33 7.98 3.30
N ASN A 66 11.06 8.37 3.34
CA ASN A 66 10.37 8.94 2.20
C ASN A 66 10.72 10.43 2.03
N ILE A 67 11.75 10.71 1.24
CA ILE A 67 12.26 12.07 1.03
C ILE A 67 11.55 12.78 -0.14
N ALA A 68 10.99 12.03 -1.11
CA ALA A 68 10.62 12.58 -2.42
C ALA A 68 9.23 12.20 -2.93
N TYR A 69 8.49 11.31 -2.24
CA TYR A 69 7.23 10.78 -2.76
C TYR A 69 6.02 11.23 -1.95
N THR A 70 4.88 11.32 -2.62
CA THR A 70 3.59 11.47 -1.92
C THR A 70 3.09 10.08 -1.55
N ILE A 71 2.98 9.78 -0.26
CA ILE A 71 2.45 8.52 0.25
C ILE A 71 1.07 8.75 0.88
N THR A 72 0.11 7.89 0.53
CA THR A 72 -1.17 7.75 1.22
C THR A 72 -1.22 6.36 1.81
N VAL A 73 -1.45 6.25 3.11
CA VAL A 73 -1.51 4.96 3.80
C VAL A 73 -2.94 4.70 4.25
N ARG A 74 -3.47 3.52 3.90
CA ARG A 74 -4.77 3.05 4.38
C ARG A 74 -4.61 1.71 5.07
N HIS A 75 -5.05 1.65 6.32
CA HIS A 75 -5.17 0.41 7.05
C HIS A 75 -6.56 -0.19 6.86
N HIS A 76 -6.61 -1.48 6.56
CA HIS A 76 -7.84 -2.25 6.35
C HIS A 76 -7.80 -3.49 7.24
N ASN A 77 -8.88 -3.70 8.01
CA ASN A 77 -9.12 -4.97 8.71
C ASN A 77 -10.13 -5.80 7.91
N TYR A 78 -9.75 -6.12 6.67
CA TYR A 78 -10.64 -6.76 5.70
C TYR A 78 -10.76 -8.27 5.90
N SER A 79 -11.94 -8.80 5.58
CA SER A 79 -12.15 -10.22 5.33
C SER A 79 -11.52 -10.64 3.98
N GLU A 80 -11.33 -11.94 3.76
CA GLU A 80 -10.82 -12.45 2.48
C GLU A 80 -11.64 -11.99 1.26
N GLU A 81 -12.97 -11.89 1.42
CA GLU A 81 -13.88 -11.43 0.37
C GLU A 81 -13.65 -9.95 0.03
N GLU A 82 -13.41 -9.12 1.04
CA GLU A 82 -13.13 -7.70 0.88
C GLU A 82 -11.75 -7.47 0.24
N VAL A 83 -10.76 -8.30 0.58
CA VAL A 83 -9.46 -8.31 -0.11
C VAL A 83 -9.62 -8.65 -1.59
N LYS A 84 -10.36 -9.72 -1.92
CA LYS A 84 -10.66 -10.08 -3.32
C LYS A 84 -11.34 -8.95 -4.06
N LYS A 85 -12.26 -8.25 -3.40
CA LYS A 85 -12.95 -7.08 -3.98
C LYS A 85 -12.00 -5.92 -4.25
N LEU A 86 -11.10 -5.59 -3.31
CA LEU A 86 -10.07 -4.57 -3.51
C LEU A 86 -9.16 -4.92 -4.70
N LEU A 87 -8.66 -6.15 -4.75
CA LEU A 87 -7.79 -6.61 -5.83
C LEU A 87 -8.50 -6.57 -7.20
N SER A 88 -9.78 -6.95 -7.24
CA SER A 88 -10.61 -6.84 -8.44
C SER A 88 -10.71 -5.38 -8.94
N MET A 89 -10.89 -4.43 -8.02
CA MET A 89 -10.94 -3.00 -8.37
C MET A 89 -9.60 -2.47 -8.88
N LEU A 90 -8.48 -3.02 -8.39
CA LEU A 90 -7.13 -2.61 -8.79
C LEU A 90 -6.67 -3.23 -10.11
N LYS A 91 -7.38 -4.23 -10.68
CA LYS A 91 -6.96 -4.92 -11.92
C LYS A 91 -6.59 -3.99 -13.08
N ASN A 92 -7.28 -2.85 -13.21
CA ASN A 92 -7.05 -1.88 -14.29
C ASN A 92 -6.18 -0.70 -13.87
N ILE A 93 -5.53 -0.78 -12.70
CA ILE A 93 -4.73 0.29 -12.12
C ILE A 93 -3.32 -0.27 -11.86
N PRO A 94 -2.25 0.51 -12.07
CA PRO A 94 -0.90 0.08 -11.70
C PRO A 94 -0.82 -0.27 -10.22
N HIS A 95 -0.60 -1.55 -9.93
CA HIS A 95 -0.52 -2.06 -8.57
C HIS A 95 0.48 -3.18 -8.41
N LYS A 96 0.96 -3.36 -7.18
CA LYS A 96 1.73 -4.51 -6.73
C LYS A 96 1.10 -5.06 -5.46
N VAL A 97 0.96 -6.39 -5.40
CA VAL A 97 0.65 -7.09 -4.16
C VAL A 97 1.95 -7.59 -3.55
N LEU A 98 2.16 -7.27 -2.29
CA LEU A 98 3.26 -7.73 -1.46
C LEU A 98 2.66 -8.64 -0.38
N GLU A 99 2.87 -9.93 -0.56
CA GLU A 99 2.51 -10.99 0.37
C GLU A 99 3.77 -11.78 0.75
N LYS A 100 3.70 -12.50 1.87
CA LYS A 100 4.76 -13.40 2.30
C LYS A 100 4.37 -14.84 1.99
#